data_AF-A1VNW9-F1
#
_entry.id   AF-A1VNW9-F1
#
_cell.length_a   1.000
_cell.length_b   1.000
_cell.length_c   1.000
_cell.angle_alpha   90.00
_cell.angle_beta   90.00
_cell.angle_gamma   90.00
#
_symmetry.space_group_name_H-M   'P 1'
#
loop_
_entity.id
_entity.type
_entity.pdbx_description
1 polymer ?
#
loop_
_entity_poly.entity_id
_entity_poly.type
_entity_poly.pdbx_seq_one_letter_code
_entity_poly.pdbx_strand_id
1 'polypeptide(L)'
;MAWLVKTPPSYEPHSMKIAIATKDHWTQVSGHAGQSRDWLVFDCLPGQPLPEPLRIQLSKEQLPHHFQDDGPHPLHGIEVMVAASAGDGFIRHMEKWNAQVLLTGETEPLAALAKILAGEALPDTRFDVTTSLCKLRDLFSRH
;
A
#
# COMPACT_ATOMS: atom_id res chain seq x y z
N MET A 1 41.00 -12.99 34.10
CA MET A 1 40.02 -11.99 33.65
C MET A 1 39.45 -12.45 32.32
N ALA A 2 38.27 -13.08 32.33
CA ALA A 2 37.59 -13.52 31.12
C ALA A 2 36.76 -12.35 30.56
N TRP A 3 37.10 -11.90 29.37
CA TRP A 3 36.32 -10.89 28.66
C TRP A 3 35.05 -11.56 28.16
N LEU A 4 33.91 -11.11 28.69
CA LEU A 4 32.59 -11.53 28.24
C LEU A 4 32.39 -10.95 26.83
N VAL A 5 32.54 -11.78 25.79
CA VAL A 5 32.16 -11.40 24.42
C VAL A 5 30.65 -11.26 24.41
N LYS A 6 30.14 -10.03 24.43
CA LYS A 6 28.73 -9.77 24.13
C LYS A 6 28.46 -10.24 22.70
N THR A 7 27.66 -11.29 22.57
CA THR A 7 27.10 -11.69 21.28
C THR A 7 26.39 -10.45 20.68
N PRO A 8 26.71 -10.03 19.45
CA PRO A 8 25.91 -9.01 18.78
C PRO A 8 24.46 -9.49 18.70
N PRO A 9 23.47 -8.59 18.82
CA PRO A 9 22.07 -8.98 18.61
C PRO A 9 21.96 -9.66 17.25
N SER A 10 21.27 -10.80 17.20
CA SER A 10 20.93 -11.46 15.95
C SER A 10 20.22 -10.46 15.04
N TYR A 11 20.82 -10.16 13.89
CA TYR A 11 20.17 -9.37 12.84
C TYR A 11 19.04 -10.22 12.28
N GLU A 12 17.84 -10.10 12.87
CA GLU A 12 16.64 -10.57 12.21
C GLU A 12 16.39 -9.63 11.03
N PRO A 13 16.39 -10.12 9.78
CA PRO A 13 16.11 -9.26 8.65
C PRO A 13 14.71 -8.68 8.82
N HIS A 14 14.60 -7.35 8.86
CA HIS A 14 13.31 -6.67 8.86
C HIS A 14 12.58 -7.01 7.56
N SER A 15 11.39 -7.60 7.68
CA SER A 15 10.54 -7.88 6.53
C SER A 15 9.72 -6.64 6.21
N MET A 16 9.69 -6.26 4.93
CA MET A 16 8.93 -5.11 4.45
C MET A 16 7.52 -5.55 4.07
N LYS A 17 6.50 -4.98 4.73
CA LYS A 17 5.09 -5.29 4.39
C LYS A 17 4.53 -4.34 3.35
N ILE A 18 4.16 -4.89 2.19
CA ILE A 18 3.63 -4.14 1.04
C ILE A 18 2.21 -4.60 0.75
N ALA A 19 1.26 -3.66 0.66
CA ALA A 19 -0.10 -3.94 0.23
C ALA A 19 -0.37 -3.32 -1.14
N ILE A 20 -0.87 -4.12 -2.09
CA ILE A 20 -1.26 -3.66 -3.42
C ILE A 20 -2.77 -3.70 -3.52
N ALA A 21 -3.39 -2.54 -3.75
CA ALA A 21 -4.81 -2.45 -4.02
C ALA A 21 -5.11 -3.12 -5.36
N THR A 22 -6.13 -3.97 -5.41
CA THR A 22 -6.48 -4.73 -6.61
C THR A 22 -7.95 -4.60 -7.02
N LYS A 23 -8.24 -5.10 -8.21
CA LYS A 23 -9.56 -5.29 -8.80
C LYS A 23 -9.54 -6.55 -9.67
N ASP A 24 -10.66 -6.87 -10.29
CA ASP A 24 -10.78 -7.95 -11.28
C ASP A 24 -10.21 -9.27 -10.74
N HIS A 25 -10.68 -9.69 -9.55
CA HIS A 25 -10.26 -10.90 -8.85
C HIS A 25 -8.74 -10.95 -8.55
N TRP A 26 -8.20 -9.87 -7.98
CA TRP A 26 -6.79 -9.73 -7.59
C TRP A 26 -5.78 -9.76 -8.76
N THR A 27 -6.24 -9.67 -10.01
CA THR A 27 -5.35 -9.79 -11.20
C THR A 27 -4.81 -8.44 -11.68
N GLN A 28 -5.43 -7.33 -11.26
CA GLN A 28 -5.03 -6.00 -11.70
C GLN A 28 -4.93 -5.02 -10.53
N VAL A 29 -4.01 -4.07 -10.63
CA VAL A 29 -3.90 -2.92 -9.71
C VAL A 29 -5.18 -2.08 -9.79
N SER A 30 -5.68 -1.67 -8.63
CA SER A 30 -6.92 -0.91 -8.51
C SER A 30 -6.72 0.54 -8.94
N GLY A 31 -7.76 1.09 -9.58
CA GLY A 31 -7.79 2.47 -10.05
C GLY A 31 -7.73 3.51 -8.93
N HIS A 32 -8.22 3.19 -7.73
CA HIS A 32 -8.38 4.17 -6.64
C HIS A 32 -8.31 3.52 -5.24
N ALA A 33 -7.21 3.72 -4.52
CA ALA A 33 -6.93 3.08 -3.22
C ALA A 33 -8.05 3.24 -2.21
N GLY A 34 -8.59 4.46 -2.04
CA GLY A 34 -9.61 4.76 -1.02
C GLY A 34 -10.99 4.12 -1.25
N GLN A 35 -11.18 3.42 -2.38
CA GLN A 35 -12.40 2.68 -2.71
C GLN A 35 -12.14 1.16 -2.85
N SER A 36 -10.87 0.75 -2.81
CA SER A 36 -10.46 -0.64 -3.02
C SER A 36 -10.76 -1.49 -1.78
N ARG A 37 -11.49 -2.57 -1.99
CA ARG A 37 -11.75 -3.57 -0.95
C ARG A 37 -10.77 -4.72 -0.99
N ASP A 38 -10.27 -5.07 -2.18
CA ASP A 38 -9.43 -6.24 -2.37
C ASP A 38 -7.97 -5.83 -2.42
N TRP A 39 -7.17 -6.38 -1.51
CA TRP A 39 -5.74 -6.09 -1.36
C TRP A 39 -4.93 -7.38 -1.39
N LEU A 40 -3.78 -7.34 -2.06
CA LEU A 40 -2.73 -8.35 -1.92
C LEU A 40 -1.68 -7.81 -0.96
N VAL A 41 -1.41 -8.54 0.11
CA VAL A 41 -0.38 -8.19 1.10
C VAL A 41 0.80 -9.15 0.98
N PHE A 42 1.98 -8.58 0.85
CA PHE A 42 3.25 -9.28 0.72
C PHE A 42 4.13 -8.97 1.93
N ASP A 43 4.81 -10.00 2.43
CA ASP A 43 5.79 -9.89 3.49
C ASP A 43 7.18 -10.16 2.91
N CYS A 44 7.83 -9.09 2.45
CA CYS A 44 9.02 -9.18 1.61
C CYS A 44 10.29 -9.21 2.46
N LEU A 45 11.10 -10.26 2.29
CA LEU A 45 12.43 -10.32 2.88
C LEU A 45 13.49 -9.94 1.83
N PRO A 46 14.45 -9.06 2.17
CA PRO A 46 15.53 -8.70 1.26
C PRO A 46 16.29 -9.93 0.75
N GLY A 47 16.51 -10.00 -0.57
CA GLY A 47 17.25 -11.09 -1.20
C GLY A 47 16.51 -12.43 -1.28
N GLN A 48 15.24 -12.50 -0.88
CA GLN A 48 14.41 -13.70 -1.01
C GLN A 48 13.49 -13.61 -2.23
N PRO A 49 13.02 -14.76 -2.77
CA PRO A 49 11.97 -14.78 -3.79
C PRO A 49 10.70 -14.05 -3.34
N LEU A 50 9.90 -13.60 -4.32
CA LEU A 50 8.60 -12.99 -4.03
C LEU A 50 7.72 -13.97 -3.24
N PRO A 51 7.16 -13.55 -2.09
CA PRO A 51 6.27 -14.40 -1.30
C PRO A 51 4.92 -14.57 -1.99
N GLU A 52 4.20 -15.64 -1.65
CA GLU A 52 2.77 -15.71 -1.99
C GLU A 52 2.00 -14.61 -1.24
N PRO A 53 1.06 -13.91 -1.90
CA PRO A 53 0.31 -12.86 -1.23
C PRO A 53 -0.76 -13.41 -0.30
N LEU A 54 -0.93 -12.75 0.84
CA LEU A 54 -2.17 -12.81 1.61
C LEU A 54 -3.24 -11.97 0.91
N ARG A 55 -4.38 -12.58 0.59
CA ARG A 55 -5.55 -11.87 0.07
C ARG A 55 -6.37 -11.32 1.22
N ILE A 56 -6.52 -10.00 1.26
CA ILE A 56 -7.38 -9.31 2.22
C ILE A 56 -8.53 -8.68 1.46
N GLN A 57 -9.75 -8.91 1.95
CA GLN A 57 -10.95 -8.25 1.47
C GLN A 57 -11.55 -7.43 2.61
N LEU A 58 -11.56 -6.11 2.47
CA LEU A 58 -12.13 -5.19 3.44
C LEU A 58 -13.66 -5.26 3.42
N SER A 59 -14.26 -5.15 4.61
CA SER A 59 -15.67 -4.81 4.75
C SER A 59 -15.91 -3.37 4.29
N LYS A 60 -17.17 -2.97 4.17
CA LYS A 60 -17.50 -1.59 3.80
C LYS A 60 -17.06 -0.60 4.88
N GLU A 61 -17.23 -0.99 6.14
CA GLU A 61 -16.91 -0.21 7.34
C GLU A 61 -15.40 -0.02 7.52
N GLN A 62 -14.61 -0.94 6.98
CA GLN A 62 -13.15 -0.88 6.95
C GLN A 62 -12.60 -0.01 5.82
N LEU A 63 -13.43 0.47 4.89
CA LEU A 63 -12.93 1.42 3.90
C LEU A 63 -12.52 2.74 4.62
N PRO A 64 -11.41 3.37 4.23
CA PRO A 64 -10.90 4.58 4.91
C PRO A 64 -11.90 5.72 5.05
N HIS A 65 -12.86 5.84 4.13
CA HIS A 65 -13.93 6.84 4.19
C HIS A 65 -14.96 6.58 5.30
N HIS A 66 -15.04 5.35 5.81
CA HIS A 66 -15.99 4.90 6.82
C HIS A 66 -15.33 4.54 8.16
N PHE A 67 -14.06 4.17 8.11
CA PHE A 67 -13.31 3.74 9.27
C PHE A 67 -12.86 4.94 10.12
N GLN A 68 -13.15 4.92 11.42
CA GLN A 68 -12.91 6.04 12.33
C GLN A 68 -11.60 5.92 13.13
N ASP A 69 -10.71 4.99 12.76
CA ASP A 69 -9.48 4.66 13.51
C ASP A 69 -9.73 4.26 14.98
N ASP A 70 -10.90 3.70 15.26
CA ASP A 70 -11.38 3.36 16.61
C ASP A 70 -11.19 1.87 16.97
N GLY A 71 -10.43 1.12 16.17
CA GLY A 71 -10.19 -0.30 16.38
C GLY A 71 -9.09 -0.90 15.50
N PRO A 72 -8.88 -2.23 15.56
CA PRO A 72 -7.92 -2.91 14.70
C PRO A 72 -8.37 -2.87 13.23
N HIS A 73 -7.44 -2.58 12.32
CA HIS A 73 -7.69 -2.57 10.88
C HIS A 73 -6.85 -3.66 10.17
N PRO A 74 -7.39 -4.40 9.18
CA PRO A 74 -6.65 -5.47 8.49
C PRO A 74 -5.37 -5.03 7.77
N LEU A 75 -5.26 -3.73 7.46
CA LEU A 75 -4.09 -3.14 6.80
C LEU A 75 -3.17 -2.36 7.77
N HIS A 76 -3.40 -2.44 9.09
CA HIS A 76 -2.43 -1.90 10.04
C HIS A 76 -1.10 -2.66 9.96
N GLY A 77 0.01 -1.94 10.10
CA GLY A 77 1.37 -2.50 10.01
C GLY A 77 1.88 -2.70 8.58
N ILE A 78 1.10 -2.32 7.56
CA ILE A 78 1.61 -2.18 6.19
C ILE A 78 2.51 -0.94 6.12
N GLU A 79 3.69 -1.09 5.54
CA GLU A 79 4.65 0.01 5.39
C GLU A 79 4.48 0.73 4.05
N VAL A 80 4.10 0.01 3.00
CA VAL A 80 3.92 0.56 1.65
C VAL A 80 2.59 0.12 1.06
N MET A 81 1.79 1.07 0.59
CA MET A 81 0.51 0.84 -0.06
C MET A 81 0.57 1.30 -1.52
N VAL A 82 0.19 0.42 -2.44
CA VAL A 82 0.34 0.65 -3.88
C VAL A 82 -1.03 0.67 -4.57
N ALA A 83 -1.27 1.68 -5.40
CA ALA A 83 -2.47 1.77 -6.23
C ALA A 83 -2.24 2.66 -7.47
N ALA A 84 -3.18 2.72 -8.40
CA ALA A 84 -3.08 3.63 -9.54
C ALA A 84 -3.43 5.09 -9.20
N SER A 85 -4.21 5.32 -8.14
CA SER A 85 -4.46 6.67 -7.61
C SER A 85 -4.87 6.63 -6.15
N ALA A 86 -4.70 7.76 -5.47
CA ALA A 86 -5.21 8.01 -4.13
C ALA A 86 -5.49 9.51 -3.97
N GLY A 87 -6.52 9.86 -3.19
CA GLY A 87 -6.78 11.24 -2.79
C GLY A 87 -5.96 11.64 -1.56
N ASP A 88 -5.71 12.94 -1.36
CA ASP A 88 -4.90 13.45 -0.26
C ASP A 88 -5.42 13.04 1.13
N GLY A 89 -6.75 12.89 1.29
CA GLY A 89 -7.35 12.40 2.52
C GLY A 89 -6.89 10.97 2.86
N PHE A 90 -6.83 10.10 1.86
CA PHE A 90 -6.31 8.74 2.02
C PHE A 90 -4.82 8.77 2.37
N ILE A 91 -4.01 9.54 1.64
CA ILE A 91 -2.56 9.64 1.88
C ILE A 91 -2.29 10.10 3.32
N ARG A 92 -2.91 11.22 3.76
CA ARG A 92 -2.78 11.72 5.13
C ARG A 92 -3.27 10.74 6.19
N HIS A 93 -4.27 9.91 5.85
CA HIS A 93 -4.76 8.88 6.76
C HIS A 93 -3.70 7.79 6.92
N MET A 94 -3.15 7.27 5.82
CA MET A 94 -2.15 6.20 5.82
C MET A 94 -0.85 6.65 6.50
N GLU A 95 -0.47 7.92 6.40
CA GLU A 95 0.65 8.50 7.16
C GLU A 95 0.47 8.32 8.68
N LYS A 96 -0.75 8.42 9.21
CA LYS A 96 -1.03 8.15 10.64
C LYS A 96 -0.82 6.69 11.02
N TRP A 97 -0.91 5.78 10.04
CA TRP A 97 -0.60 4.36 10.22
C TRP A 97 0.89 4.04 10.00
N ASN A 98 1.73 5.07 9.76
CA ASN A 98 3.13 4.94 9.33
C ASN A 98 3.29 4.19 8.00
N ALA A 99 2.29 4.30 7.11
CA ALA A 99 2.30 3.69 5.79
C ALA A 99 2.54 4.74 4.70
N GLN A 100 3.46 4.48 3.79
CA GLN A 100 3.69 5.29 2.59
C GLN A 100 2.75 4.84 1.47
N VAL A 101 2.21 5.80 0.70
CA VAL A 101 1.44 5.51 -0.50
C VAL A 101 2.30 5.70 -1.75
N LEU A 102 2.41 4.67 -2.58
CA LEU A 102 3.05 4.71 -3.89
C LEU A 102 2.01 4.59 -5.00
N LEU A 103 2.09 5.49 -5.97
CA LEU A 103 1.22 5.48 -7.14
C LEU A 103 1.95 4.86 -8.34
N THR A 104 1.24 4.06 -9.13
CA THR A 104 1.82 3.36 -10.28
C THR A 104 0.86 3.23 -11.45
N GLY A 105 1.36 3.38 -12.67
CA GLY A 105 0.66 3.00 -13.90
C GLY A 105 0.79 1.51 -14.23
N GLU A 106 1.55 0.73 -13.46
CA GLU A 106 1.65 -0.72 -13.61
C GLU A 106 0.30 -1.38 -13.34
N THR A 107 -0.11 -2.28 -14.23
CA THR A 107 -1.41 -2.95 -14.14
C THR A 107 -1.33 -4.28 -13.41
N GLU A 108 -0.20 -4.97 -13.49
CA GLU A 108 -0.04 -6.31 -12.92
C GLU A 108 0.59 -6.23 -11.52
N PRO A 109 -0.06 -6.75 -10.45
CA PRO A 109 0.43 -6.58 -9.08
C PRO A 109 1.83 -7.14 -8.83
N LEU A 110 2.18 -8.31 -9.38
CA LEU A 110 3.50 -8.91 -9.15
C LEU A 110 4.60 -8.13 -9.89
N ALA A 111 4.32 -7.63 -11.10
CA ALA A 111 5.23 -6.73 -11.80
C ALA A 111 5.49 -5.43 -11.02
N ALA A 112 4.45 -4.85 -10.40
CA ALA A 112 4.60 -3.66 -9.56
C ALA A 112 5.47 -3.96 -8.33
N LEU A 113 5.23 -5.09 -7.66
CA LEU A 113 6.01 -5.54 -6.51
C LEU A 113 7.48 -5.74 -6.87
N ALA A 114 7.77 -6.45 -7.98
CA ALA A 114 9.13 -6.72 -8.43
C ALA A 114 9.92 -5.43 -8.67
N LYS A 115 9.32 -4.43 -9.31
CA LYS A 115 9.94 -3.12 -9.55
C LYS A 115 10.23 -2.37 -8.25
N ILE A 116 9.29 -2.38 -7.30
CA ILE A 116 9.47 -1.75 -5.98
C ILE A 116 10.67 -2.36 -5.26
N LEU A 117 10.76 -3.70 -5.22
CA LEU A 117 11.84 -4.40 -4.54
C LEU A 117 13.19 -4.25 -5.24
N ALA A 118 13.19 -4.08 -6.56
CA ALA A 118 14.39 -3.78 -7.34
C ALA A 118 14.83 -2.30 -7.23
N GLY A 119 14.02 -1.43 -6.61
CA GLY A 119 14.27 0.02 -6.60
C GLY A 119 14.14 0.65 -7.98
N GLU A 120 13.42 0.01 -8.89
CA GLU A 120 13.17 0.50 -10.23
C GLU A 120 12.08 1.58 -10.25
N ALA A 121 12.15 2.47 -11.23
CA ALA A 121 11.10 3.46 -11.45
C ALA A 121 9.78 2.75 -11.78
N LEU A 122 8.73 3.10 -11.05
CA LEU A 122 7.37 2.67 -11.37
C LEU A 122 6.86 3.45 -12.59
N PRO A 123 6.08 2.82 -13.49
CA PRO A 123 5.45 3.52 -14.59
C PRO A 123 4.61 4.69 -14.07
N ASP A 124 4.68 5.83 -14.74
CA ASP A 124 3.81 6.96 -14.42
C ASP A 124 2.34 6.56 -14.52
N THR A 125 1.53 7.04 -13.58
CA THR A 125 0.08 6.85 -13.65
C THR A 125 -0.41 7.50 -14.94
N ARG A 126 -1.03 6.71 -15.82
CA ARG A 126 -1.49 7.18 -17.13
C ARG A 126 -2.76 8.04 -17.04
N PHE A 127 -2.78 9.04 -16.14
CA PHE A 127 -3.75 10.14 -16.07
C PHE A 127 -3.14 11.32 -15.28
N ASP A 128 -2.37 12.17 -15.97
CA ASP A 128 -2.06 13.53 -15.51
C ASP A 128 -3.15 14.51 -16.00
N VAL A 129 -4.42 14.27 -15.57
CA VAL A 129 -5.56 15.19 -15.80
C VAL A 129 -6.60 15.14 -14.65
N THR A 130 -6.66 14.07 -13.84
CA THR A 130 -7.75 13.84 -12.87
C THR A 130 -7.56 14.46 -11.49
N THR A 131 -6.35 14.94 -11.14
CA THR A 131 -6.21 15.89 -10.03
C THR A 131 -7.12 17.11 -10.25
N SER A 132 -7.47 17.44 -11.50
CA SER A 132 -8.41 18.51 -11.84
C SER A 132 -9.89 18.10 -11.69
N LEU A 133 -10.27 16.84 -11.92
CA LEU A 133 -11.68 16.41 -11.88
C LEU A 133 -12.18 16.05 -10.47
N CYS A 134 -11.35 15.41 -9.64
CA CYS A 134 -11.70 15.20 -8.22
C CYS A 134 -11.75 16.54 -7.46
N LYS A 135 -10.84 17.48 -7.77
CA LYS A 135 -10.89 18.85 -7.23
C LYS A 135 -12.14 19.63 -7.69
N LEU A 136 -12.53 19.49 -8.96
CA LEU A 136 -13.76 20.12 -9.48
C LEU A 136 -15.00 19.59 -8.75
N ARG A 137 -15.13 18.27 -8.54
CA ARG A 137 -16.31 17.72 -7.86
C ARG A 137 -16.38 18.11 -6.38
N ASP A 138 -15.25 18.16 -5.68
CA ASP A 138 -15.20 18.51 -4.25
C ASP A 138 -15.46 20.02 -4.00
N LEU A 139 -15.07 20.89 -4.95
CA LEU A 139 -15.39 22.33 -4.92
C LEU A 139 -16.89 22.62 -5.14
N PHE A 140 -17.59 21.78 -5.90
CA PHE A 140 -19.03 21.94 -6.17
C PHE A 140 -19.95 21.21 -5.18
N SER A 141 -19.42 20.40 -4.26
CA SER A 141 -20.22 19.72 -3.21
C SER A 141 -20.40 20.52 -1.91
N ARG A 142 -19.89 21.76 -1.84
CA ARG A 142 -20.15 22.68 -0.72
C ARG A 142 -21.29 23.65 -1.04
N HIS A 143 -22.54 23.18 -1.05
CA HIS A 143 -23.77 23.97 -0.85
C HIS A 143 -24.88 23.05 -0.36
#